data_AF-A0A015JTG7-F1
#
_entry.id   AF-A0A015JTG7-F1
#
_cell.length_a   1.000
_cell.length_b   1.000
_cell.length_c   1.000
_cell.angle_alpha   90.00
_cell.angle_beta   90.00
_cell.angle_gamma   90.00
#
_symmetry.space_group_name_H-M   'P 1'
#
loop_
_entity.id
_entity.type
_entity.pdbx_description
1 polymer ?
#
loop_
_entity_poly.entity_id
_entity_poly.type
_entity_poly.pdbx_seq_one_letter_code
_entity_poly.pdbx_strand_id
1 'polypeptide(L)'
;MYKISQGRRETTVPNTPNDYSNLYTECWNNEPSKQPAMHEVVNKLSIFISNSDNITIYQQNDIVSVPVPNEKNTTPNSTGNSLHGELFNMNISEVDRIFTNERINENITSEINEIVDFIFEEVNKGHMKVKRNVLDYLDNHIINSKEIYNRL
;
A
#
# COMPACT_ATOMS: atom_id res chain seq x y z
N MET A 1 -17.15 6.69 31.35
CA MET A 1 -16.47 5.48 30.84
C MET A 1 -16.82 5.33 29.36
N TYR A 2 -15.84 5.34 28.46
CA TYR A 2 -16.09 5.26 27.01
C TYR A 2 -16.21 3.80 26.56
N LYS A 3 -17.09 3.51 25.60
CA LYS A 3 -17.33 2.13 25.10
C LYS A 3 -16.10 1.54 24.40
N ILE A 4 -15.31 2.39 23.74
CA ILE A 4 -14.09 2.00 23.00
C ILE A 4 -12.97 1.49 23.91
N SER A 5 -12.80 2.10 25.10
CA SER A 5 -11.77 1.70 26.07
C SER A 5 -12.10 0.38 26.76
N GLN A 6 -13.34 -0.12 26.59
CA GLN A 6 -13.80 -1.43 27.04
C GLN A 6 -13.69 -2.48 25.93
N GLY A 7 -12.96 -2.18 24.85
CA GLY A 7 -12.74 -3.12 23.75
C GLY A 7 -13.97 -3.37 22.87
N ARG A 8 -15.07 -2.63 23.05
CA ARG A 8 -16.23 -2.76 22.15
C ARG A 8 -15.85 -2.30 20.74
N ARG A 9 -16.25 -3.08 19.74
CA ARG A 9 -16.12 -2.81 18.30
C ARG A 9 -17.47 -2.95 17.62
N GLU A 10 -17.53 -2.49 16.38
CA GLU A 10 -18.68 -2.74 15.52
C GLU A 10 -18.88 -4.24 15.28
N THR A 11 -20.11 -4.64 15.06
CA THR A 11 -20.45 -5.98 14.60
C THR A 11 -20.21 -6.06 13.10
N THR A 12 -19.64 -7.16 12.62
CA THR A 12 -19.47 -7.41 11.18
C THR A 12 -20.79 -7.23 10.45
N VAL A 13 -20.75 -6.47 9.35
CA VAL A 13 -21.92 -6.26 8.50
C VAL A 13 -22.26 -7.59 7.81
N PRO A 14 -23.54 -7.98 7.75
CA PRO A 14 -23.95 -9.19 7.03
C PRO A 14 -23.44 -9.18 5.58
N ASN A 15 -23.01 -10.34 5.09
CA ASN A 15 -22.45 -10.54 3.74
C ASN A 15 -21.08 -9.89 3.48
N THR A 16 -20.41 -9.33 4.49
CA THR A 16 -19.00 -8.93 4.34
C THR A 16 -18.11 -10.17 4.14
N PRO A 17 -17.22 -10.19 3.13
CA PRO A 17 -16.26 -11.28 2.95
C PRO A 17 -15.44 -11.51 4.22
N ASN A 18 -15.29 -12.78 4.60
CA ASN A 18 -14.61 -13.16 5.84
C ASN A 18 -13.20 -12.55 5.94
N ASP A 19 -12.45 -12.59 4.84
CA ASP A 19 -11.07 -12.12 4.83
C ASP A 19 -10.96 -10.59 5.00
N TYR A 20 -11.90 -9.83 4.43
CA TYR A 20 -11.99 -8.38 4.69
C TYR A 20 -12.40 -8.11 6.15
N SER A 21 -13.31 -8.92 6.70
CA SER A 21 -13.73 -8.77 8.10
C SER A 21 -12.62 -9.08 9.09
N ASN A 22 -11.77 -10.06 8.79
CA ASN A 22 -10.59 -10.38 9.57
C ASN A 22 -9.58 -9.24 9.49
N LEU A 23 -9.37 -8.67 8.31
CA LEU A 23 -8.42 -7.57 8.12
C LEU A 23 -8.76 -6.36 9.01
N TYR A 24 -9.99 -5.83 8.97
CA TYR A 24 -10.30 -4.68 9.83
C TYR A 24 -10.35 -5.04 11.32
N THR A 25 -10.63 -6.30 11.66
CA THR A 25 -10.56 -6.81 13.04
C THR A 25 -9.12 -6.80 13.56
N GLU A 26 -8.17 -7.24 12.73
CA GLU A 26 -6.72 -7.18 13.04
C GLU A 26 -6.25 -5.72 13.17
N CYS A 27 -6.63 -4.85 12.25
CA CYS A 27 -6.29 -3.42 12.30
C CYS A 27 -6.80 -2.73 13.58
N TRP A 28 -7.93 -3.19 14.13
CA TRP A 28 -8.54 -2.60 15.32
C TRP A 28 -8.26 -3.37 16.62
N ASN A 29 -7.18 -4.15 16.65
CA ASN A 29 -6.76 -4.89 17.84
C ASN A 29 -6.45 -3.94 19.02
N ASN A 30 -6.85 -4.34 20.23
CA ASN A 30 -6.57 -3.57 21.46
C ASN A 30 -5.09 -3.54 21.81
N GLU A 31 -4.32 -4.55 21.40
CA GLU A 31 -2.87 -4.59 21.56
C GLU A 31 -2.20 -3.99 20.31
N PRO A 32 -1.49 -2.85 20.42
CA PRO A 32 -0.86 -2.21 19.27
C PRO A 32 0.15 -3.12 18.54
N SER A 33 0.85 -3.97 19.28
CA SER A 33 1.83 -4.92 18.71
C SER A 33 1.20 -6.03 17.87
N LYS A 34 -0.12 -6.23 17.95
CA LYS A 34 -0.87 -7.20 17.15
C LYS A 34 -1.52 -6.57 15.91
N GLN A 35 -1.43 -5.26 15.76
CA GLN A 35 -1.93 -4.58 14.56
C GLN A 35 -0.95 -4.85 13.41
N PRO A 36 -1.46 -5.19 12.21
CA PRO A 36 -0.62 -5.37 11.05
C PRO A 36 0.06 -4.05 10.67
N ALA A 37 1.26 -4.15 10.10
CA ALA A 37 1.91 -3.00 9.51
C ALA A 37 1.17 -2.53 8.25
N MET A 38 1.29 -1.24 7.91
CA MET A 38 0.55 -0.67 6.78
C MET A 38 0.82 -1.40 5.45
N HIS A 39 2.06 -1.84 5.21
CA HIS A 39 2.41 -2.59 4.01
C HIS A 39 1.70 -3.96 3.94
N GLU A 40 1.47 -4.61 5.08
CA GLU A 40 0.71 -5.88 5.16
C GLU A 40 -0.77 -5.66 4.86
N VAL A 41 -1.34 -4.54 5.34
CA VAL A 41 -2.72 -4.14 5.05
C VAL A 41 -2.90 -3.91 3.55
N VAL A 42 -2.01 -3.15 2.92
CA VAL A 42 -2.03 -2.90 1.47
C VAL A 42 -1.91 -4.21 0.68
N ASN A 43 -1.00 -5.10 1.06
CA ASN A 43 -0.84 -6.40 0.42
C ASN A 43 -2.12 -7.25 0.50
N LYS A 44 -2.75 -7.33 1.68
CA LYS A 44 -4.02 -8.06 1.85
C LYS A 44 -5.16 -7.45 1.03
N LEU A 45 -5.26 -6.12 0.98
CA LEU A 45 -6.27 -5.42 0.17
C LEU A 45 -6.06 -5.62 -1.34
N SER A 46 -4.81 -5.60 -1.81
CA SER A 46 -4.46 -5.83 -3.21
C SER A 46 -4.92 -7.21 -3.70
N ILE A 47 -4.78 -8.23 -2.85
CA ILE A 47 -5.30 -9.58 -3.13
C ILE A 47 -6.83 -9.57 -3.28
N PHE A 48 -7.55 -8.83 -2.42
CA PHE A 48 -9.02 -8.75 -2.54
C PHE A 48 -9.46 -8.09 -3.84
N ILE A 49 -8.80 -7.00 -4.22
CA ILE A 49 -9.10 -6.27 -5.45
C ILE A 49 -8.83 -7.17 -6.67
N SER A 50 -7.68 -7.86 -6.67
CA SER A 50 -7.24 -8.73 -7.78
C SER A 50 -8.14 -9.97 -7.95
N ASN A 51 -8.67 -10.53 -6.86
CA ASN A 51 -9.58 -11.68 -6.91
C ASN A 51 -11.03 -11.29 -7.23
N SER A 52 -11.31 -9.98 -7.28
CA SER A 52 -12.63 -9.43 -7.56
C SER A 52 -12.72 -8.98 -9.01
N ASP A 53 -12.74 -9.93 -9.94
CA ASP A 53 -12.67 -9.66 -11.38
C ASP A 53 -13.79 -8.75 -11.94
N ASN A 54 -14.77 -8.29 -11.17
CA ASN A 54 -15.77 -7.29 -11.60
C ASN A 54 -16.38 -6.49 -10.43
N ILE A 55 -15.61 -5.67 -9.68
CA ILE A 55 -16.24 -4.66 -8.82
C ILE A 55 -16.44 -3.37 -9.63
N THR A 56 -17.64 -3.21 -10.18
CA THR A 56 -18.20 -1.88 -10.38
C THR A 56 -18.28 -1.24 -9.00
N ILE A 57 -17.49 -0.20 -8.74
CA ILE A 57 -17.62 0.61 -7.54
C ILE A 57 -19.00 1.27 -7.61
N TYR A 58 -20.02 0.60 -7.05
CA TYR A 58 -21.26 1.25 -6.72
C TYR A 58 -20.93 2.16 -5.53
N GLN A 59 -20.69 3.43 -5.82
CA GLN A 59 -20.89 4.48 -4.82
C GLN A 59 -22.34 4.34 -4.39
N GLN A 60 -22.56 3.81 -3.18
CA GLN A 60 -23.88 3.76 -2.58
C GLN A 60 -24.29 5.21 -2.25
N ASN A 61 -24.81 5.93 -3.25
CA ASN A 61 -25.64 7.10 -3.04
C ASN A 61 -27.02 6.60 -2.57
N ASP A 62 -27.07 5.97 -1.39
CA ASP A 62 -28.34 5.67 -0.75
C ASP A 62 -28.86 6.94 -0.07
N ILE A 63 -29.47 7.81 -0.87
CA ILE A 63 -30.60 8.60 -0.37
C ILE A 63 -31.78 7.63 -0.33
N VAL A 64 -31.81 6.76 0.70
CA VAL A 64 -33.06 6.11 1.09
C VAL A 64 -33.82 7.15 1.91
N SER A 65 -34.75 7.83 1.26
CA SER A 65 -35.80 8.58 1.92
C SER A 65 -36.71 7.58 2.66
N VAL A 66 -36.34 7.24 3.90
CA VAL A 66 -37.25 6.56 4.82
C VAL A 66 -38.38 7.55 5.17
N PRO A 67 -39.66 7.20 4.99
CA PRO A 67 -40.75 8.03 5.49
C PRO A 67 -40.68 8.04 7.02
N VAL A 68 -40.43 9.22 7.58
CA VAL A 68 -40.46 9.50 9.02
C VAL A 68 -41.87 9.30 9.56
N PRO A 69 -42.11 8.45 10.58
CA PRO A 69 -43.27 8.57 11.45
C PRO A 69 -43.03 9.68 12.47
N ASN A 70 -44.04 10.54 12.59
CA ASN A 70 -44.02 11.83 13.26
C ASN A 70 -43.80 11.77 14.79
N GLU A 71 -43.00 12.72 15.28
CA GLU A 71 -43.12 13.44 16.56
C GLU A 71 -42.92 12.76 17.94
N LYS A 72 -41.88 13.22 18.66
CA LYS A 72 -41.90 14.13 19.85
C LYS A 72 -40.96 13.71 20.99
N ASN A 73 -39.88 14.49 21.22
CA ASN A 73 -39.63 15.30 22.44
C ASN A 73 -38.13 15.64 22.70
N THR A 74 -37.85 16.96 22.73
CA THR A 74 -36.97 17.68 23.69
C THR A 74 -35.42 17.69 23.54
N THR A 75 -34.92 18.77 22.89
CA THR A 75 -33.75 19.70 23.14
C THR A 75 -32.46 19.25 23.89
N PRO A 76 -31.29 19.96 23.81
CA PRO A 76 -30.83 21.01 22.87
C PRO A 76 -29.42 20.76 22.26
N ASN A 77 -29.10 21.61 21.28
CA ASN A 77 -27.90 21.74 20.47
C ASN A 77 -26.55 21.58 21.20
N SER A 78 -25.67 20.76 20.63
CA SER A 78 -24.22 20.97 20.68
C SER A 78 -23.66 20.72 19.29
N THR A 79 -23.11 21.78 18.69
CA THR A 79 -22.33 21.75 17.46
C THR A 79 -21.20 20.76 17.60
N GLY A 80 -21.32 19.62 16.93
CA GLY A 80 -20.25 18.67 16.69
C GLY A 80 -20.07 18.58 15.19
N ASN A 81 -19.36 19.55 14.63
CA ASN A 81 -18.78 19.51 13.30
C ASN A 81 -18.02 18.19 13.18
N SER A 82 -18.66 17.23 12.52
CA SER A 82 -18.11 15.93 12.16
C SER A 82 -16.97 16.19 11.19
N LEU A 83 -15.74 16.21 11.71
CA LEU A 83 -14.49 16.14 10.94
C LEU A 83 -14.29 14.72 10.39
N HIS A 84 -15.35 14.10 9.84
CA HIS A 84 -15.33 12.73 9.31
C HIS A 84 -15.41 12.68 7.78
N GLY A 85 -15.12 13.80 7.10
CA GLY A 85 -15.18 13.88 5.64
C GLY A 85 -13.84 14.04 4.94
N GLU A 86 -12.77 14.37 5.67
CA GLU A 86 -11.48 14.71 5.06
C GLU A 86 -10.39 13.78 5.58
N LEU A 87 -10.49 12.47 5.31
CA LEU A 87 -9.37 11.57 5.55
C LEU A 87 -9.20 10.60 4.38
N PHE A 88 -8.14 10.86 3.62
CA PHE A 88 -7.51 10.03 2.60
C PHE A 88 -8.31 9.77 1.32
N ASN A 89 -8.41 10.83 0.51
CA ASN A 89 -8.37 10.68 -0.94
C ASN A 89 -6.92 10.36 -1.35
N MET A 90 -6.34 9.26 -0.85
CA MET A 90 -5.05 8.77 -1.32
C MET A 90 -5.29 8.26 -2.74
N ASN A 91 -4.77 9.00 -3.71
CA ASN A 91 -4.82 8.58 -5.10
C ASN A 91 -4.04 7.26 -5.20
N ILE A 92 -4.73 6.15 -5.45
CA ILE A 92 -4.12 4.81 -5.54
C ILE A 92 -2.98 4.80 -6.57
N SER A 93 -3.08 5.59 -7.64
CA SER A 93 -2.00 5.73 -8.64
C SER A 93 -0.72 6.39 -8.09
N GLU A 94 -0.83 7.17 -7.02
CA GLU A 94 0.32 7.79 -6.33
C GLU A 94 1.01 6.77 -5.40
N VAL A 95 0.24 5.91 -4.73
CA VAL A 95 0.76 4.81 -3.90
C VAL A 95 1.47 3.77 -4.76
N ASP A 96 0.87 3.37 -5.89
CA ASP A 96 1.51 2.47 -6.85
C ASP A 96 2.81 3.06 -7.43
N ARG A 97 2.84 4.38 -7.69
CA ARG A 97 4.07 5.09 -8.10
C ARG A 97 5.15 5.07 -7.03
N ILE A 98 4.80 5.22 -5.76
CA ILE A 98 5.77 5.18 -4.66
C ILE A 98 6.36 3.76 -4.55
N PHE A 99 5.52 2.73 -4.56
CA PHE A 99 5.98 1.34 -4.43
C PHE A 99 6.83 0.88 -5.62
N THR A 100 6.46 1.29 -6.84
CA THR A 100 7.26 1.03 -8.04
C THR A 100 8.61 1.74 -7.98
N ASN A 101 8.66 3.00 -7.53
CA ASN A 101 9.93 3.72 -7.35
C ASN A 101 10.82 3.07 -6.29
N GLU A 102 10.27 2.65 -5.15
CA GLU A 102 11.04 1.93 -4.11
C GLU A 102 11.64 0.64 -4.67
N ARG A 103 10.84 -0.17 -5.38
CA ARG A 103 11.29 -1.42 -5.97
C ARG A 103 12.32 -1.23 -7.09
N ILE A 104 12.15 -0.19 -7.91
CA ILE A 104 13.13 0.21 -8.94
C ILE A 104 14.44 0.64 -8.27
N ASN A 105 14.37 1.44 -7.20
CA ASN A 105 15.56 1.90 -6.49
C ASN A 105 16.33 0.74 -5.84
N GLU A 106 15.63 -0.23 -5.24
CA GLU A 106 16.26 -1.44 -4.68
C GLU A 106 16.96 -2.27 -5.76
N ASN A 107 16.32 -2.49 -6.91
CA ASN A 107 16.91 -3.22 -8.02
C ASN A 107 18.15 -2.52 -8.58
N ILE A 108 18.08 -1.20 -8.81
CA ILE A 108 19.21 -0.40 -9.28
C ILE A 108 20.36 -0.44 -8.26
N THR A 109 20.04 -0.33 -6.97
CA THR A 109 21.05 -0.38 -5.90
C THR A 109 21.77 -1.72 -5.86
N SER A 110 21.03 -2.83 -6.04
CA SER A 110 21.61 -4.17 -6.12
C SER A 110 22.56 -4.33 -7.31
N GLU A 111 22.16 -3.85 -8.49
CA GLU A 111 23.01 -3.90 -9.70
C GLU A 111 24.28 -3.05 -9.54
N ILE A 112 24.18 -1.85 -8.95
CA ILE A 112 25.34 -1.00 -8.67
C ILE A 112 26.31 -1.67 -7.70
N ASN A 113 25.81 -2.32 -6.66
CA ASN A 113 26.66 -3.01 -5.68
C ASN A 113 27.45 -4.15 -6.33
N GLU A 114 26.82 -4.93 -7.22
CA GLU A 114 27.49 -6.00 -7.97
C GLU A 114 28.64 -5.45 -8.84
N ILE A 115 28.42 -4.32 -9.52
CA ILE A 115 29.45 -3.64 -10.31
C ILE A 115 30.60 -3.16 -9.42
N VAL A 116 30.30 -2.57 -8.26
CA VAL A 116 31.31 -2.08 -7.32
C VAL A 116 32.17 -3.22 -6.78
N ASP A 117 31.54 -4.35 -6.42
CA ASP A 117 32.24 -5.54 -5.94
C ASP A 117 33.17 -6.11 -7.02
N PHE A 118 32.70 -6.17 -8.28
CA PHE A 118 33.51 -6.60 -9.41
C PHE A 118 34.73 -5.68 -9.64
N ILE A 119 34.54 -4.36 -9.58
CA ILE A 119 35.65 -3.40 -9.70
C ILE A 119 36.67 -3.63 -8.58
N PHE A 120 36.20 -3.81 -7.35
CA PHE A 120 37.08 -4.03 -6.20
C PHE A 120 37.88 -5.33 -6.34
N GLU A 121 37.24 -6.40 -6.79
CA GLU A 121 37.89 -7.68 -7.07
C GLU A 121 38.99 -7.54 -8.15
N GLU A 122 38.67 -6.89 -9.26
CA GLU A 122 39.61 -6.68 -10.36
C GLU A 122 40.81 -5.80 -9.96
N VAL A 123 40.58 -4.76 -9.17
CA VAL A 123 41.64 -3.90 -8.62
C VAL A 123 42.55 -4.70 -7.69
N ASN A 124 41.99 -5.53 -6.81
CA ASN A 124 42.75 -6.34 -5.87
C ASN A 124 43.59 -7.44 -6.54
N LYS A 125 43.13 -7.98 -7.67
CA LYS A 125 43.90 -8.93 -8.48
C LYS A 125 45.16 -8.30 -9.12
N GLY A 126 45.30 -6.98 -9.10
CA GLY A 126 46.47 -6.28 -9.65
C GLY A 126 46.60 -6.39 -11.17
N HIS A 127 45.51 -6.68 -11.89
CA HIS A 127 45.55 -6.81 -13.34
C HIS A 127 45.83 -5.46 -14.01
N MET A 128 46.78 -5.42 -14.95
CA MET A 128 47.11 -4.21 -15.72
C MET A 128 45.97 -3.74 -16.65
N LYS A 129 44.87 -4.51 -16.74
CA LYS A 129 43.74 -4.32 -17.66
C LYS A 129 42.38 -4.16 -16.96
N VAL A 130 42.36 -3.78 -15.67
CA VAL A 130 41.12 -3.53 -14.90
C VAL A 130 40.09 -2.75 -15.72
N LYS A 131 40.49 -1.64 -16.37
CA LYS A 131 39.59 -0.83 -17.20
C LYS A 131 38.92 -1.63 -18.32
N ARG A 132 39.65 -2.53 -18.99
CA ARG A 132 39.10 -3.35 -20.07
C ARG A 132 38.13 -4.40 -19.53
N ASN A 133 38.51 -5.08 -18.45
CA ASN A 133 37.69 -6.11 -17.82
C ASN A 133 36.38 -5.53 -17.27
N VAL A 134 36.43 -4.33 -16.68
CA VAL A 134 35.24 -3.58 -16.23
C VAL A 134 34.36 -3.19 -17.41
N LEU A 135 34.93 -2.69 -18.51
CA LEU A 135 34.13 -2.34 -19.70
C LEU A 135 33.45 -3.58 -20.32
N ASP A 136 34.18 -4.68 -20.46
CA ASP A 136 33.63 -5.94 -21.01
C ASP A 136 32.52 -6.50 -20.10
N TYR A 137 32.65 -6.38 -18.77
CA TYR A 137 31.61 -6.78 -17.82
C TYR A 137 30.35 -5.91 -17.96
N LEU A 138 30.51 -4.58 -18.05
CA LEU A 138 29.39 -3.65 -18.19
C LEU A 138 28.65 -3.83 -19.52
N ASP A 139 29.36 -4.07 -20.63
CA ASP A 139 28.73 -4.31 -21.94
C ASP A 139 27.89 -5.60 -21.97
N ASN A 140 28.22 -6.58 -21.12
CA ASN A 140 27.48 -7.85 -21.01
C ASN A 140 26.34 -7.80 -19.98
N HIS A 141 26.45 -6.96 -18.94
CA HIS A 141 25.48 -6.88 -17.84
C HIS A 141 24.50 -5.71 -17.95
N ILE A 142 24.87 -4.59 -18.59
CA ILE A 142 23.98 -3.44 -18.74
C ILE A 142 23.12 -3.67 -19.98
N ILE A 143 21.84 -3.94 -19.75
CA ILE A 143 20.78 -3.88 -20.76
C ILE A 143 20.95 -2.59 -21.57
N ASN A 144 21.15 -2.73 -22.88
CA ASN A 144 21.40 -1.63 -23.82
C ASN A 144 20.44 -0.46 -23.50
N SER A 145 20.93 0.78 -23.47
CA SER A 145 20.10 1.97 -23.26
C SER A 145 18.88 2.01 -24.19
N LYS A 146 18.99 1.40 -25.37
CA LYS A 146 17.91 1.17 -26.32
C LYS A 146 16.83 0.21 -25.81
N GLU A 147 17.20 -0.83 -25.08
CA GLU A 147 16.27 -1.80 -24.49
C GLU A 147 15.59 -1.25 -23.24
N ILE A 148 16.25 -0.36 -22.48
CA ILE A 148 15.62 0.41 -21.39
C ILE A 148 14.57 1.39 -21.97
N TYR A 149 14.91 2.13 -23.03
CA TYR A 149 13.98 3.05 -23.69
C TYR A 149 12.76 2.34 -24.29
N ASN A 150 12.95 1.13 -24.82
CA ASN A 150 11.84 0.33 -25.37
C ASN A 150 10.95 -0.31 -24.29
N ARG A 151 11.36 -0.31 -23.02
CA ARG A 151 10.60 -0.83 -21.87
C ARG A 151 9.87 0.26 -21.06
N LEU A 152 10.17 1.54 -21.33
CA LEU A 152 9.44 2.72 -20.84
C LEU A 152 8.33 3.11 -21.82
#